data_AF-A0A2B4QYA2-F1
#
_entry.id   AF-A0A2B4QYA2-F1
#
_cell.length_a   1.000
_cell.length_b   1.000
_cell.length_c   1.000
_cell.angle_alpha   90.00
_cell.angle_beta   90.00
_cell.angle_gamma   90.00
#
_symmetry.space_group_name_H-M   'P 1'
#
loop_
_entity.id
_entity.type
_entity.pdbx_description
1 polymer ?
#
loop_
_entity_poly.entity_id
_entity_poly.type
_entity_poly.pdbx_seq_one_letter_code
_entity_poly.pdbx_strand_id
1 'polypeptide(L)'
;MGAHKITDIGQEIQVEKIITHENYNPNNLQNDIALLKLTESAKIDKGVGRVCLPDANLSLVPGKKCYITGWGTLQSGGEQPDELQEASVPIVSHAQCQQANGESIHESMICAGLDMGGIDACQGDSGGPMVCEFS
;
A
#
# COMPACT_ATOMS: atom_id res chain seq x y z
N MET A 1 -2.42 -7.19 5.30
CA MET A 1 -1.41 -8.24 5.59
C MET A 1 -0.19 -7.61 6.24
N GLY A 2 0.34 -8.23 7.28
CA GLY A 2 1.53 -7.81 8.03
C GLY A 2 1.66 -8.66 9.31
N ALA A 3 2.79 -8.62 10.00
CA ALA A 3 2.89 -9.20 11.33
C ALA A 3 1.89 -8.52 12.28
N HIS A 4 1.36 -9.21 13.29
CA HIS A 4 0.36 -8.59 14.17
C HIS A 4 0.97 -7.49 15.06
N LYS A 5 2.21 -7.67 15.54
CA LYS A 5 3.01 -6.62 16.17
C LYS A 5 4.31 -6.46 15.43
N ILE A 6 4.82 -5.22 15.37
CA ILE A 6 6.09 -4.92 14.71
C ILE A 6 7.29 -5.61 15.40
N THR A 7 7.14 -6.00 16.68
CA THR A 7 8.13 -6.69 17.50
C THR A 7 7.89 -8.20 17.63
N ASP A 8 6.76 -8.71 17.16
CA ASP A 8 6.46 -10.15 17.17
C ASP A 8 7.18 -10.88 16.04
N ILE A 9 7.15 -12.23 16.12
CA ILE A 9 7.58 -13.22 15.12
C ILE A 9 7.84 -12.60 13.73
N GLY A 10 9.10 -12.26 13.47
CA GLY A 10 9.54 -11.66 12.23
C GLY A 10 10.91 -12.19 11.83
N GLN A 11 11.23 -12.04 10.55
CA GLN A 11 12.57 -12.29 10.04
C GLN A 11 13.19 -10.96 9.69
N GLU A 12 14.25 -10.59 10.41
CA GLU A 12 15.04 -9.42 10.07
C GLU A 12 16.06 -9.83 9.01
N ILE A 13 15.89 -9.30 7.79
CA ILE A 13 16.73 -9.62 6.64
C ILE A 13 17.25 -8.32 6.06
N GLN A 14 18.56 -8.26 5.82
CA GLN A 14 19.18 -7.06 5.26
C GLN A 14 18.77 -6.85 3.80
N VAL A 15 18.63 -5.60 3.40
CA VAL A 15 18.40 -5.22 2.00
C VAL A 15 19.74 -5.20 1.29
N GLU A 16 19.90 -6.06 0.29
CA GLU A 16 21.07 -6.11 -0.58
C GLU A 16 21.05 -4.96 -1.59
N LYS A 17 19.87 -4.71 -2.17
CA LYS A 17 19.71 -3.71 -3.23
C LYS A 17 18.31 -3.11 -3.23
N ILE A 18 18.26 -1.79 -3.41
CA ILE A 18 17.04 -1.04 -3.69
C ILE A 18 17.01 -0.75 -5.19
N ILE A 19 15.91 -1.11 -5.86
CA ILE A 19 15.70 -0.88 -7.29
C ILE A 19 14.46 0.02 -7.42
N THR A 20 14.70 1.31 -7.58
CA THR A 20 13.63 2.30 -7.81
C THR A 20 13.16 2.24 -9.25
N HIS A 21 11.87 2.50 -9.50
CA HIS A 21 11.37 2.64 -10.86
C HIS A 21 12.16 3.70 -11.63
N GLU A 22 12.62 3.37 -12.84
CA GLU A 22 13.50 4.22 -13.65
C GLU A 22 12.88 5.58 -14.01
N ASN A 23 11.55 5.63 -14.12
CA ASN A 23 10.78 6.83 -14.38
C ASN A 23 10.08 7.39 -13.13
N TYR A 24 10.55 7.05 -11.92
CA TYR A 24 10.04 7.68 -10.70
C TYR A 24 10.29 9.19 -10.74
N ASN A 25 9.24 9.98 -10.48
CA ASN A 25 9.36 11.44 -10.45
C ASN A 25 8.94 11.97 -9.06
N PRO A 26 9.89 12.48 -8.26
CA PRO A 26 9.61 12.93 -6.90
C PRO A 26 8.77 14.22 -6.84
N ASN A 27 8.65 14.98 -7.93
CA ASN A 27 7.89 16.22 -7.93
C ASN A 27 6.38 16.00 -8.01
N ASN A 28 5.96 14.85 -8.55
CA ASN A 28 4.55 14.54 -8.76
C ASN A 28 4.20 13.09 -8.40
N LEU A 29 5.12 12.36 -7.77
CA LEU A 29 4.97 10.98 -7.29
C LEU A 29 4.57 9.98 -8.39
N GLN A 30 4.84 10.29 -9.66
CA GLN A 30 4.59 9.34 -10.74
C GLN A 30 5.52 8.14 -10.61
N ASN A 31 4.95 6.95 -10.79
CA ASN A 31 5.66 5.68 -10.72
C ASN A 31 6.38 5.47 -9.38
N ASP A 32 5.72 5.86 -8.29
CA ASP A 32 6.19 5.67 -6.91
C ASP A 32 6.13 4.18 -6.52
N ILE A 33 7.13 3.42 -6.98
CA ILE A 33 7.30 2.00 -6.70
C ILE A 33 8.79 1.64 -6.68
N ALA A 34 9.16 0.73 -5.78
CA ALA A 34 10.50 0.17 -5.69
C ALA A 34 10.46 -1.33 -5.38
N LEU A 35 11.50 -2.03 -5.81
CA LEU A 35 11.76 -3.42 -5.41
C LEU A 35 12.93 -3.46 -4.43
N LEU A 36 12.75 -4.23 -3.35
CA LEU A 36 13.80 -4.52 -2.38
C LEU A 36 14.31 -5.94 -2.62
N LYS A 37 15.59 -6.08 -3.00
CA LYS A 37 16.26 -7.38 -3.05
C LYS A 37 16.86 -7.66 -1.67
N LEU A 38 16.44 -8.75 -1.05
CA LEU A 38 16.96 -9.22 0.23
C LEU A 38 18.31 -9.95 0.04
N THR A 39 19.20 -9.87 1.03
CA THR A 39 20.49 -10.60 1.03
C THR A 39 20.33 -12.12 1.04
N GLU A 40 19.19 -12.61 1.53
CA GLU A 40 18.80 -14.01 1.52
C GLU A 40 17.28 -14.15 1.36
N SER A 41 16.82 -15.35 1.01
CA SER A 41 15.39 -15.62 0.87
C SER A 41 14.69 -15.69 2.23
N ALA A 42 13.55 -14.99 2.36
CA ALA A 42 12.69 -15.15 3.52
C ALA A 42 12.13 -16.58 3.62
N LYS A 43 12.11 -17.14 4.83
CA LYS A 43 11.54 -18.47 5.10
C LYS A 43 10.04 -18.34 5.20
N ILE A 44 9.30 -18.96 4.29
CA ILE A 44 7.83 -19.00 4.35
C ILE A 44 7.39 -19.89 5.51
N ASP A 45 6.54 -19.36 6.37
CA ASP A 45 6.00 -20.06 7.55
C ASP A 45 4.62 -19.49 7.93
N LYS A 46 4.17 -19.73 9.17
CA LYS A 46 2.88 -19.24 9.67
C LYS A 46 2.78 -17.71 9.80
N GLY A 47 3.91 -17.01 9.90
CA GLY A 47 4.00 -15.55 10.03
C GLY A 47 4.46 -14.85 8.75
N VAL A 48 5.07 -15.58 7.82
CA VAL A 48 5.59 -15.03 6.55
C VAL A 48 4.88 -15.66 5.35
N GLY A 49 4.10 -14.85 4.65
CA GLY A 49 3.39 -15.21 3.42
C GLY A 49 3.74 -14.29 2.25
N ARG A 50 3.21 -14.61 1.06
CA ARG A 50 3.35 -13.80 -0.16
C ARG A 50 1.99 -13.25 -0.58
N VAL A 51 1.98 -12.05 -1.15
CA VAL A 51 0.81 -11.52 -1.86
C VAL A 51 0.89 -11.92 -3.33
N CYS A 52 -0.28 -12.08 -3.97
CA CYS A 52 -0.35 -12.22 -5.42
C CYS A 52 -0.16 -10.85 -6.08
N LEU A 53 0.57 -10.82 -7.20
CA LEU A 53 0.57 -9.66 -8.08
C LEU A 53 -0.64 -9.76 -9.02
N PRO A 54 -1.32 -8.64 -9.31
CA PRO A 54 -2.42 -8.63 -10.27
C PRO A 54 -1.89 -8.86 -11.70
N ASP A 55 -2.75 -9.39 -12.56
CA ASP A 55 -2.48 -9.41 -14.00
C ASP A 55 -2.40 -7.98 -14.55
N ALA A 56 -1.54 -7.75 -15.55
CA ALA A 56 -1.32 -6.42 -16.12
C ALA A 56 -2.58 -5.80 -16.76
N ASN A 57 -3.57 -6.61 -17.11
CA ASN A 57 -4.84 -6.21 -17.70
C ASN A 57 -6.01 -6.27 -16.70
N LEU A 58 -5.72 -6.40 -15.40
CA LEU A 58 -6.75 -6.41 -14.37
C LEU A 58 -7.56 -5.11 -14.40
N SER A 59 -8.89 -5.25 -14.54
CA SER A 59 -9.79 -4.11 -14.45
C SER A 59 -10.15 -3.82 -12.99
N LEU A 60 -9.86 -2.60 -12.54
CA LEU A 60 -10.27 -2.11 -11.23
C LEU A 60 -11.72 -1.64 -11.30
N VAL A 61 -12.57 -2.22 -10.47
CA VAL A 61 -14.01 -1.89 -10.43
C VAL A 61 -14.25 -0.86 -9.31
N PRO A 62 -14.68 0.37 -9.62
CA PRO A 62 -15.03 1.36 -8.59
C PRO A 62 -16.08 0.82 -7.62
N GLY A 63 -15.95 1.16 -6.35
CA GLY A 63 -16.78 0.66 -5.25
C GLY A 63 -16.36 -0.72 -4.72
N LYS A 64 -15.47 -1.45 -5.40
CA LYS A 64 -14.93 -2.71 -4.89
C LYS A 64 -14.14 -2.44 -3.61
N LYS A 65 -14.42 -3.20 -2.55
CA LYS A 65 -13.71 -3.10 -1.28
C LYS A 65 -12.34 -3.77 -1.38
N CYS A 66 -11.35 -3.04 -0.90
CA CYS A 66 -9.98 -3.49 -0.70
C CYS A 66 -9.57 -3.17 0.73
N TYR A 67 -8.47 -3.76 1.17
CA TYR A 67 -7.93 -3.57 2.51
C TYR A 67 -6.54 -2.97 2.41
N ILE A 68 -6.32 -1.88 3.14
CA ILE A 68 -5.00 -1.32 3.39
C ILE A 68 -4.55 -1.75 4.78
N THR A 69 -3.25 -1.99 4.95
CA THR A 69 -2.68 -2.39 6.23
C THR A 69 -1.33 -1.74 6.47
N GLY A 70 -1.07 -1.36 7.71
CA GLY A 70 0.22 -0.79 8.11
C GLY A 70 0.28 -0.43 9.60
N TRP A 71 1.42 0.15 9.98
CA TRP A 71 1.71 0.67 11.33
C TRP A 71 1.92 2.18 11.30
N GLY A 72 1.36 2.86 10.30
CA GLY A 72 1.33 4.31 10.25
C GLY A 72 0.52 4.92 11.39
N THR A 73 0.63 6.23 11.54
CA THR A 73 -0.07 6.99 12.58
C THR A 73 -1.59 6.84 12.45
N LEU A 74 -2.31 6.77 13.57
CA LEU A 74 -3.79 6.68 13.54
C LEU A 74 -4.47 8.03 13.26
N GLN A 75 -3.69 9.11 13.33
CA GLN A 75 -4.11 10.47 13.07
C GLN A 75 -2.90 11.30 12.65
N SER A 76 -3.12 12.39 11.92
CA SER A 76 -2.04 13.26 11.45
C SER A 76 -1.18 13.78 12.60
N GLY A 77 0.13 13.51 12.55
CA GLY A 77 1.09 13.90 13.59
C GLY A 77 0.92 13.16 14.93
N GLY A 78 0.15 12.07 14.96
CA GLY A 78 0.01 11.19 16.12
C GLY A 78 1.16 10.21 16.27
N GLU A 79 1.00 9.26 17.20
CA GLU A 79 1.94 8.17 17.43
C GLU A 79 1.63 6.96 16.54
N GLN A 80 2.64 6.12 16.29
CA GLN A 80 2.49 4.86 15.58
C GLN A 80 1.99 3.77 16.54
N PRO A 81 1.03 2.93 16.11
CA PRO A 81 0.54 1.82 16.91
C PRO A 81 1.56 0.66 16.95
N ASP A 82 1.57 -0.10 18.04
CA ASP A 82 2.38 -1.32 18.14
C ASP A 82 1.79 -2.49 17.33
N GLU A 83 0.45 -2.48 17.18
CA GLU A 83 -0.31 -3.50 16.46
C GLU A 83 -0.61 -3.05 15.02
N LEU A 84 -0.54 -4.00 14.09
CA LEU A 84 -0.88 -3.77 12.69
C LEU A 84 -2.35 -3.36 12.58
N GLN A 85 -2.58 -2.26 11.89
CA GLN A 85 -3.92 -1.79 11.58
C GLN A 85 -4.36 -2.30 10.22
N GLU A 86 -5.67 -2.47 10.08
CA GLU A 86 -6.33 -2.80 8.82
C GLU A 86 -7.56 -1.93 8.65
N ALA A 87 -7.76 -1.43 7.44
CA ALA A 87 -8.94 -0.67 7.08
C ALA A 87 -9.48 -1.06 5.71
N SER A 88 -10.81 -1.17 5.62
CA SER A 88 -11.52 -1.40 4.35
C SER A 88 -11.76 -0.07 3.65
N VAL A 89 -11.29 0.05 2.41
CA VAL A 89 -11.49 1.21 1.53
C VAL A 89 -12.08 0.77 0.19
N PRO A 90 -13.08 1.47 -0.37
CA PRO A 90 -13.56 1.18 -1.71
C PRO A 90 -12.67 1.84 -2.75
N ILE A 91 -12.47 1.19 -3.90
CA ILE A 91 -11.81 1.79 -5.07
C ILE A 91 -12.64 2.98 -5.55
N VAL A 92 -11.97 4.08 -5.85
CA VAL A 92 -12.56 5.28 -6.47
C VAL A 92 -12.17 5.31 -7.95
N SER A 93 -13.10 5.71 -8.82
CA SER A 93 -12.78 5.82 -10.25
C SER A 93 -11.73 6.90 -10.48
N HIS A 94 -10.86 6.70 -11.48
CA HIS A 94 -9.81 7.66 -11.81
C HIS A 94 -10.38 9.05 -12.10
N ALA A 95 -11.49 9.13 -12.85
CA ALA A 95 -12.17 10.38 -13.16
C ALA A 95 -12.69 11.12 -11.92
N GLN A 96 -13.30 10.41 -10.95
CA GLN A 96 -13.71 11.00 -9.68
C GLN A 96 -12.50 11.48 -8.88
N CYS A 97 -11.41 10.71 -8.88
CA CYS A 97 -10.21 11.09 -8.15
C CYS A 97 -9.55 12.35 -8.73
N GLN A 98 -9.47 12.46 -10.07
CA GLN A 98 -9.02 13.65 -10.76
C GLN A 98 -9.92 14.86 -10.48
N GLN A 99 -11.24 14.67 -10.43
CA GLN A 99 -12.16 15.76 -10.12
C GLN A 99 -11.95 16.30 -8.69
N ALA A 100 -11.66 15.42 -7.73
CA ALA A 100 -11.44 15.80 -6.33
C ALA A 100 -10.05 16.40 -6.05
N ASN A 101 -9.01 15.91 -6.73
CA ASN A 101 -7.61 16.25 -6.43
C ASN A 101 -6.92 17.08 -7.52
N GLY A 102 -7.60 17.34 -8.64
CA GLY A 102 -7.06 18.01 -9.82
C GLY A 102 -6.38 17.05 -10.81
N GLU A 103 -5.84 17.62 -11.89
CA GLU A 103 -5.18 16.88 -12.98
C GLU A 103 -3.82 16.26 -12.61
N SER A 104 -3.43 16.30 -11.32
CA SER A 104 -2.18 15.73 -10.81
C SER A 104 -2.23 14.21 -10.67
N ILE A 105 -3.42 13.59 -10.69
CA ILE A 105 -3.57 12.13 -10.62
C ILE A 105 -3.17 11.50 -11.95
N HIS A 106 -2.03 10.82 -11.95
CA HIS A 106 -1.46 10.14 -13.10
C HIS A 106 -2.02 8.72 -13.27
N GLU A 107 -1.95 8.15 -14.47
CA GLU A 107 -2.46 6.79 -14.77
C GLU A 107 -1.78 5.67 -13.97
N SER A 108 -0.59 5.92 -13.42
CA SER A 108 0.09 5.00 -12.50
C SER A 108 -0.40 5.07 -11.05
N MET A 109 -1.44 5.86 -10.77
CA MET A 109 -2.03 6.04 -9.44
C MET A 109 -3.45 5.48 -9.38
N ILE A 110 -3.80 4.90 -8.23
CA ILE A 110 -5.14 4.41 -7.91
C ILE A 110 -5.59 5.11 -6.64
N CYS A 111 -6.85 5.51 -6.61
CA CYS A 111 -7.46 6.12 -5.43
C CYS A 111 -8.44 5.15 -4.79
N ALA A 112 -8.45 5.14 -3.46
CA ALA A 112 -9.40 4.37 -2.67
C ALA A 112 -9.72 5.16 -1.40
N GLY A 113 -10.97 5.08 -0.95
CA GLY A 113 -11.41 5.85 0.22
C GLY A 113 -12.88 6.19 0.16
N LEU A 114 -13.37 6.84 1.22
CA LEU A 114 -14.75 7.27 1.34
C LEU A 114 -14.86 8.77 1.02
N ASP A 115 -15.93 9.19 0.34
CA ASP A 115 -16.17 10.60 0.02
C ASP A 115 -16.22 11.50 1.27
N MET A 116 -16.70 10.96 2.40
CA MET A 116 -16.75 11.66 3.68
C MET A 116 -15.42 11.63 4.47
N GLY A 117 -14.40 10.93 3.94
CA GLY A 117 -13.14 10.69 4.63
C GLY A 117 -13.30 9.79 5.86
N GLY A 118 -12.42 9.98 6.85
CA GLY A 118 -12.44 9.29 8.15
C GLY A 118 -11.70 7.95 8.19
N ILE A 119 -11.57 7.26 7.06
CA ILE A 119 -10.77 6.04 6.92
C ILE A 119 -9.77 6.28 5.78
N ASP A 120 -8.48 6.30 6.11
CA ASP A 120 -7.39 6.54 5.16
C ASP A 120 -6.06 5.99 5.70
N ALA A 121 -5.07 5.84 4.83
CA ALA A 121 -3.68 5.61 5.22
C ALA A 121 -3.06 6.91 5.78
N CYS A 122 -2.05 6.78 6.64
CA CYS A 122 -1.39 7.94 7.25
C CYS A 122 0.14 7.84 7.22
N GLN A 123 0.82 8.69 8.00
CA GLN A 123 2.28 8.77 7.98
C GLN A 123 2.89 7.45 8.48
N GLY A 124 3.71 6.83 7.64
CA GLY A 124 4.34 5.54 7.91
C GLY A 124 3.68 4.35 7.23
N ASP A 125 2.55 4.53 6.56
CA ASP A 125 1.91 3.46 5.75
C ASP A 125 2.45 3.38 4.31
N SER A 126 3.26 4.35 3.88
CA SER A 126 3.83 4.39 2.52
C SER A 126 4.63 3.11 2.22
N GLY A 127 4.32 2.49 1.07
CA GLY A 127 4.89 1.18 0.67
C GLY A 127 4.10 -0.02 1.21
N GLY A 128 3.12 0.18 2.10
CA GLY A 128 2.17 -0.83 2.52
C GLY A 128 1.23 -1.27 1.38
N PRO A 129 0.72 -2.52 1.40
CA PRO A 129 -0.11 -3.02 0.32
C PRO A 129 -1.57 -2.55 0.45
N MET A 130 -2.20 -2.31 -0.70
CA MET A 130 -3.65 -2.39 -0.85
C MET A 130 -4.01 -3.74 -1.48
N VAL A 131 -4.78 -4.57 -0.77
CA VAL A 131 -5.14 -5.93 -1.21
C VAL A 131 -6.64 -6.00 -1.47
N CYS A 132 -7.02 -6.50 -2.63
CA CYS A 132 -8.41 -6.73 -3.01
C CYS A 132 -8.62 -8.21 -3.31
N GLU A 133 -9.77 -8.77 -2.93
CA GLU A 133 -10.12 -10.15 -3.25
C GLU A 133 -10.65 -10.23 -4.69
N PHE A 134 -9.94 -10.92 -5.57
CA PHE A 134 -10.39 -11.19 -6.95
C PHE A 134 -10.86 -12.64 -7.03
N SER A 135 -12.11 -12.84 -7.45
CA SER A 135 -12.74 -14.14 -7.68
C SER A 135 -12.36 -14.72 -9.04
#